data_AF-A0A8S0FUV5-F1
#
_entry.id   AF-A0A8S0FUV5-F1
#
_cell.length_a   1.000
_cell.length_b   1.000
_cell.length_c   1.000
_cell.angle_alpha   90.00
_cell.angle_beta   90.00
_cell.angle_gamma   90.00
#
_symmetry.space_group_name_H-M   'P 1'
#
loop_
_entity.id
_entity.type
_entity.pdbx_description
1 polymer ?
#
loop_
_entity_poly.entity_id
_entity_poly.type
_entity_poly.pdbx_seq_one_letter_code
_entity_poly.pdbx_strand_id
1 'polypeptide(L)' 'MEALQASGIDYTIFFYNPNIHPQKEYLIRKDENIRFAEQHGVPFIDADYDTI' A
#
# COMPACT_ATOMS: atom_id res chain seq x y z
N MET A 1 -10.73 0.56 2.36
CA MET A 1 -10.14 -0.56 3.13
C MET A 1 -10.93 -0.84 4.39
N GLU A 2 -11.34 0.18 5.14
CA GLU A 2 -12.18 0.03 6.35
C GLU A 2 -13.45 -0.81 6.15
N ALA A 3 -14.14 -0.68 5.00
CA ALA A 3 -15.31 -1.51 4.71
C ALA A 3 -14.98 -3.02 4.55
N LEU A 4 -13.81 -3.36 4.00
CA LEU A 4 -13.36 -4.76 3.89
C LEU A 4 -13.04 -5.31 5.29
N GLN A 5 -12.35 -4.50 6.10
CA GLN A 5 -12.05 -4.83 7.49
C GLN A 5 -13.32 -5.04 8.32
N ALA A 6 -14.28 -4.11 8.25
CA ALA A 6 -15.55 -4.18 8.96
C ALA A 6 -16.41 -5.37 8.51
N SER A 7 -16.25 -5.83 7.26
CA SER A 7 -16.95 -7.00 6.74
C SER A 7 -16.28 -8.33 7.10
N GLY A 8 -15.14 -8.32 7.82
CA GLY A 8 -14.39 -9.53 8.17
C GLY A 8 -13.83 -10.27 6.95
N ILE A 9 -13.63 -9.57 5.82
CA ILE A 9 -13.03 -10.15 4.62
C ILE A 9 -11.52 -10.13 4.81
N ASP A 10 -10.87 -11.28 4.63
CA ASP A 10 -9.41 -11.34 4.61
C ASP A 10 -8.89 -10.72 3.30
N TYR A 11 -8.00 -9.74 3.43
CA TYR A 11 -7.37 -9.08 2.29
C TYR A 11 -5.89 -8.79 2.57
N THR A 12 -5.17 -8.49 1.50
CA THR A 12 -3.76 -8.09 1.51
C THR A 12 -3.62 -6.83 0.68
N ILE A 13 -2.83 -5.87 1.16
CA ILE A 13 -2.55 -4.64 0.42
C ILE A 13 -1.39 -4.92 -0.53
N PHE A 14 -1.61 -4.69 -1.82
CA PHE A 14 -0.57 -4.73 -2.84
C PHE A 14 -0.33 -3.30 -3.36
N PHE A 15 0.90 -2.79 -3.19
CA PHE A 15 1.26 -1.44 -3.63
C PHE A 15 2.20 -1.49 -4.83
N TYR A 16 1.67 -1.09 -5.99
CA TYR A 16 2.44 -0.90 -7.22
C TYR A 16 1.78 0.17 -8.09
N ASN A 17 2.44 1.32 -8.20
CA ASN A 17 2.02 2.37 -9.13
C ASN A 17 3.27 3.14 -9.63
N PRO A 18 3.98 2.60 -10.64
CA PRO A 18 5.21 3.20 -11.15
C PRO A 18 4.98 4.57 -11.80
N ASN A 19 3.73 4.91 -12.15
CA ASN A 19 3.37 6.20 -12.74
C ASN A 19 3.38 7.36 -11.73
N ILE A 20 3.55 7.10 -10.43
CA ILE A 20 3.67 8.17 -9.43
C ILE A 20 5.05 8.80 -9.57
N HIS A 21 5.07 10.07 -10.00
CA HIS A 21 6.28 10.85 -10.14
C HIS A 21 6.17 12.20 -9.40
N PRO A 22 7.27 12.71 -8.84
CA PRO A 22 8.61 12.10 -8.77
C PRO A 22 8.68 10.93 -7.77
N GLN A 23 9.76 10.14 -7.76
CA GLN A 23 9.95 9.00 -6.86
C GLN A 23 9.67 9.31 -5.38
N LYS A 24 9.96 10.54 -4.94
CA LYS A 24 9.64 11.00 -3.57
C LYS A 24 8.14 10.89 -3.24
N GLU A 25 7.25 11.23 -4.18
CA GLU A 25 5.80 11.11 -4.01
C GLU A 25 5.37 9.64 -3.94
N TYR A 26 6.01 8.77 -4.72
CA TYR A 26 5.79 7.33 -4.65
C TYR A 26 6.11 6.79 -3.26
N LEU A 27 7.28 7.17 -2.72
CA LEU A 27 7.72 6.76 -1.38
C LEU A 27 6.79 7.27 -0.28
N ILE A 28 6.35 8.53 -0.34
CA ILE A 28 5.39 9.09 0.64
C ILE A 28 4.09 8.28 0.65
N ARG A 29 3.54 7.96 -0.54
CA ARG A 29 2.32 7.16 -0.65
C ARG A 29 2.53 5.72 -0.18
N LYS A 30 3.68 5.12 -0.49
CA LYS A 30 4.05 3.78 -0.02
C LYS A 30 4.11 3.76 1.52
N ASP A 31 4.81 4.69 2.13
CA ASP A 31 5.00 4.78 3.58
C ASP A 31 3.67 4.99 4.33
N GLU A 32 2.74 5.72 3.75
CA GLU A 32 1.40 5.89 4.33
C GLU A 32 0.60 4.57 4.29
N ASN A 33 0.67 3.82 3.18
CA ASN A 33 -0.01 2.53 3.09
C ASN A 33 0.63 1.47 4.00
N ILE A 34 1.95 1.49 4.18
CA ILE A 34 2.64 0.63 5.17
C ILE A 34 2.13 0.95 6.57
N ARG A 35 2.09 2.23 6.97
CA ARG A 35 1.57 2.64 8.28
C ARG A 35 0.12 2.21 8.49
N PHE A 36 -0.72 2.37 7.47
CA PHE A 36 -2.11 1.88 7.52
C PHE A 36 -2.15 0.36 7.74
N ALA A 37 -1.35 -0.40 6.99
CA ALA A 37 -1.30 -1.86 7.07
C ALA A 37 -0.85 -2.33 8.46
N GLU A 38 0.19 -1.74 9.02
CA GLU A 38 0.70 -2.03 10.36
C GLU A 38 -0.35 -1.73 11.44
N GLN A 39 -1.01 -0.58 11.37
CA GLN A 39 -2.03 -0.19 12.35
C GLN A 39 -3.23 -1.15 12.38
N HIS A 40 -3.56 -1.76 11.24
CA HIS A 40 -4.72 -2.65 11.11
C HIS A 40 -4.35 -4.14 11.08
N GLY A 41 -3.07 -4.48 11.20
CA GLY A 41 -2.60 -5.87 11.12
C GLY A 41 -2.83 -6.53 9.76
N VAL A 42 -2.84 -5.75 8.68
CA VAL A 42 -3.11 -6.21 7.32
C VAL A 42 -1.79 -6.57 6.64
N PRO A 43 -1.67 -7.74 5.98
CA PRO A 43 -0.48 -8.06 5.19
C PRO A 43 -0.25 -7.04 4.08
N PHE A 44 1.00 -6.68 3.84
CA PHE A 44 1.41 -5.70 2.84
C PHE A 44 2.47 -6.29 1.91
N ILE A 45 2.28 -6.12 0.61
CA ILE A 45 3.21 -6.53 -0.44
C ILE A 45 3.59 -5.28 -1.23
N ASP A 46 4.87 -4.93 -1.26
CA ASP A 46 5.41 -3.96 -2.21
C ASP A 46 5.95 -4.64 -3.46
N ALA A 47 5.70 -4.02 -4.60
CA ALA A 47 6.51 -4.27 -5.79
C ALA A 47 7.45 -3.08 -5.99
N ASP A 48 8.65 -3.35 -6.48
CA ASP A 48 9.67 -2.32 -6.69
C ASP A 48 9.17 -1.20 -7.61
N TYR A 49 9.69 0.01 -7.37
CA TYR A 49 9.45 1.17 -8.24
C TYR A 49 10.24 1.01 -9.54
N ASP A 50 9.75 0.15 -10.42
CA ASP A 50 10.35 -0.12 -11.72
C ASP A 50 9.81 0.89 -12.75
N THR A 51 10.61 1.91 -13.02
CA THR A 51 10.35 2.91 -14.07
C THR A 51 11.38 2.71 -15.17
N ILE A 52 10.97 2.10 -16.27
CA ILE A 52 11.77 1.94 -17.49
C ILE A 52 11.86 3.28 -18.24
#